data_AF-A0A2N2K112-F1
#
_entry.id   AF-A0A2N2K112-F1
#
_cell.length_a   1.000
_cell.length_b   1.000
_cell.length_c   1.000
_cell.angle_alpha   90.00
_cell.angle_beta   90.00
_cell.angle_gamma   90.00
#
_symmetry.space_group_name_H-M   'P 1'
#
loop_
_entity.id
_entity.type
_entity.pdbx_description
1 polymer ?
#
loop_
_entity_poly.entity_id
_entity_poly.type
_entity_poly.pdbx_seq_one_letter_code
_entity_poly.pdbx_strand_id
1 'polypeptide(L)' 'MGKGRVKFEVYGEEMLEKKVSLSGNSGRIYLPPDWVGHHVKIIRID' A
#
# COMPACT_ATOMS: atom_id res chain seq x y z
N MET A 1 -4.70 -24.78 13.57
CA MET A 1 -3.45 -24.07 13.88
C MET A 1 -3.44 -22.80 13.05
N GLY A 2 -3.90 -21.68 13.62
CA GLY A 2 -4.13 -20.45 12.86
C GLY A 2 -2.79 -19.88 12.39
N LYS A 3 -2.66 -19.59 11.09
CA LYS A 3 -1.56 -18.75 10.57
C LYS A 3 -1.53 -17.49 11.43
N GLY A 4 -0.44 -17.29 12.18
CA GLY A 4 -0.34 -16.21 13.16
C GLY A 4 -0.69 -14.87 12.51
N ARG A 5 -1.70 -14.18 13.04
CA ARG A 5 -1.99 -12.81 12.63
C ARG A 5 -0.89 -11.92 13.19
N VAL A 6 -0.15 -11.25 12.30
CA VAL A 6 0.84 -10.24 12.68
C VAL A 6 0.14 -8.88 12.76
N LYS A 7 0.34 -8.16 13.86
CA LYS A 7 -0.13 -6.77 13.99
C LYS A 7 0.98 -5.84 13.50
N PHE A 8 0.65 -4.94 12.59
CA PHE A 8 1.52 -3.86 12.15
C PHE A 8 1.02 -2.55 12.75
N GLU A 9 1.92 -1.77 13.33
CA GLU A 9 1.67 -0.40 13.78
C GLU A 9 2.54 0.54 12.96
N VAL A 10 1.93 1.57 12.39
CA VAL A 10 2.59 2.54 11.51
C VAL A 10 2.17 3.95 11.91
N TYR A 11 3.12 4.88 11.84
CA TYR A 11 2.88 6.31 11.95
C TYR A 11 2.90 6.92 10.55
N GLY A 12 1.94 7.78 10.25
CA GLY A 12 1.82 8.47 8.96
C GLY A 12 0.75 9.55 9.02
N GLU A 13 0.74 10.42 8.02
CA GLU A 13 -0.25 11.50 7.89
C GLU A 13 -1.57 10.99 7.32
N GLU A 14 -1.50 10.08 6.33
CA GLU A 14 -2.65 9.52 5.63
C GLU A 14 -2.41 8.04 5.26
N MET A 15 -3.47 7.23 5.23
CA MET A 15 -3.45 5.82 4.80
C MET A 15 -4.51 5.57 3.74
N LEU A 16 -4.13 4.84 2.68
CA LEU A 16 -4.99 4.48 1.56
C LEU A 16 -4.92 2.97 1.31
N GLU A 17 -6.06 2.32 1.15
CA GLU A 17 -6.15 0.92 0.72
C GLU A 17 -6.61 0.86 -0.75
N LYS A 18 -5.81 0.25 -1.62
CA LYS A 18 -6.12 0.07 -3.04
C LYS A 18 -5.68 -1.29 -3.54
N LYS A 19 -6.47 -1.87 -4.43
CA LYS A 19 -6.12 -3.11 -5.14
C LYS A 19 -5.12 -2.81 -6.27
N VAL A 20 -4.07 -3.61 -6.36
CA VAL A 20 -3.11 -3.56 -7.48
C VAL A 20 -3.82 -3.95 -8.77
N SER A 21 -3.66 -3.15 -9.82
CA SER A 21 -4.15 -3.45 -11.17
C SER A 21 -2.99 -3.88 -12.08
N LEU A 22 -3.23 -4.84 -12.98
CA LEU A 22 -2.22 -5.26 -13.96
C LEU A 22 -1.98 -4.15 -14.99
N SER A 23 -0.71 -3.90 -15.30
CA SER A 23 -0.32 -3.05 -16.42
C SER A 23 1.00 -3.53 -17.03
N GLY A 24 0.90 -4.07 -18.25
CA GLY A 24 2.01 -4.76 -18.91
C GLY A 24 2.45 -5.98 -18.10
N ASN A 25 3.73 -6.03 -17.76
CA ASN A 25 4.34 -7.07 -16.93
C ASN A 25 4.45 -6.68 -15.44
N SER A 26 3.75 -5.64 -15.00
CA SER A 26 3.85 -5.07 -13.65
C SER A 26 2.50 -4.76 -13.03
N GLY A 27 2.45 -4.65 -11.70
CA GLY A 27 1.31 -4.10 -10.98
C GLY A 27 1.45 -2.58 -10.80
N ARG A 28 0.34 -1.84 -10.91
CA ARG A 28 0.30 -0.39 -10.64
C ARG A 28 -0.78 -0.05 -9.60
N ILE A 29 -0.48 0.97 -8.80
CA ILE A 29 -1.43 1.66 -7.93
C ILE A 29 -1.29 3.16 -8.23
N TYR A 30 -2.40 3.84 -8.52
CA TYR A 30 -2.42 5.29 -8.65
C TYR A 30 -2.67 5.94 -7.28
N LEU A 31 -1.74 6.77 -6.84
CA LEU A 31 -1.82 7.55 -5.61
C LEU A 31 -2.45 8.92 -5.89
N PRO A 32 -2.99 9.61 -4.86
CA PRO A 32 -3.46 10.98 -5.00
C PRO A 32 -2.40 11.91 -5.65
N PRO A 33 -2.77 12.82 -6.57
CA PRO A 33 -1.80 13.69 -7.25
C PRO A 33 -0.98 14.59 -6.32
N ASP A 34 -1.56 14.99 -5.20
CA ASP A 34 -0.94 15.77 -4.13
C ASP A 34 0.18 15.02 -3.40
N TRP A 35 0.24 13.68 -3.50
CA TRP A 35 1.35 12.89 -2.96
C TRP A 35 2.60 12.90 -3.87
N VAL A 36 2.55 13.51 -5.06
CA VAL A 36 3.73 13.66 -5.92
C VAL A 36 4.85 14.39 -5.15
N GLY A 37 6.05 13.81 -5.14
CA GLY A 37 7.21 14.34 -4.40
C GLY A 37 7.27 13.93 -2.93
N HIS A 38 6.24 13.28 -2.37
CA HIS A 38 6.25 12.79 -1.00
C HIS A 38 6.90 11.40 -0.89
N HIS A 39 7.42 11.09 0.30
CA HIS A 39 7.97 9.77 0.60
C HIS A 39 6.87 8.85 1.11
N VAL A 40 6.48 7.88 0.27
CA VAL A 40 5.36 6.95 0.54
C VAL A 40 5.88 5.54 0.82
N LYS A 41 5.29 4.85 1.79
CA LYS A 41 5.51 3.42 2.05
C LYS A 41 4.26 2.61 1.70
N ILE A 42 4.41 1.56 0.91
CA ILE A 42 3.34 0.62 0.56
C ILE A 42 3.57 -0.70 1.30
N ILE A 43 2.53 -1.24 1.93
CA ILE A 43 2.56 -2.53 2.64
C ILE A 43 1.53 -3.45 1.98
N ARG A 44 1.95 -4.63 1.52
CA ARG A 44 1.03 -5.68 1.06
C ARG A 44 0.39 -6.38 2.26
N ILE A 45 -0.92 -6.58 2.23
CA ILE A 45 -1.70 -7.07 3.38
C ILE A 45 -2.38 -8.44 3.15
N ASP A 46 -2.16 -9.07 2.00
CA ASP A 46 -2.77 -10.35 1.59
C ASP A 46 -1.75 -11.46 1.28
#